data_AF-A0A7Z0Q1Q0-F1
#
_entry.id   AF-A0A7Z0Q1Q0-F1
#
_cell.length_a   1.000
_cell.length_b   1.000
_cell.length_c   1.000
_cell.angle_alpha   90.00
_cell.angle_beta   90.00
_cell.angle_gamma   90.00
#
_symmetry.space_group_name_H-M   'P 1'
#
loop_
_entity.id
_entity.type
_entity.pdbx_description
1 polymer ?
#
loop_
_entity_poly.entity_id
_entity_poly.type
_entity_poly.pdbx_seq_one_letter_code
_entity_poly.pdbx_strand_id
1 'polypeptide(L)'
;MTAVHPTSTSCPTGVGRTAWSHRSSVTGETTTLCLNRVWVKNYCVLAQQEGDAITSIGDTSAVDCDATQVPVPYNQVLVVDAAYKAPAGADADNCVTGANDRRRYWSLIADGGDTLVCFRGRS
;
A
#
# COMPACT_ATOMS: atom_id res chain seq x y z
N MET A 1 1.29 2.82 -12.37
CA MET A 1 0.95 2.67 -13.81
C MET A 1 -0.56 2.50 -13.89
N THR A 2 -1.26 3.26 -14.74
CA THR A 2 -2.73 3.21 -14.84
C THR A 2 -3.08 2.57 -16.19
N ALA A 3 -3.97 1.57 -16.19
CA ALA A 3 -4.48 0.94 -17.40
C ALA A 3 -6.01 1.08 -17.48
N VAL A 4 -6.52 1.40 -18.68
CA VAL A 4 -7.96 1.51 -18.97
C VAL A 4 -8.33 0.36 -19.89
N HIS A 5 -9.27 -0.48 -19.46
CA HIS A 5 -9.76 -1.61 -20.26
C HIS A 5 -11.22 -1.38 -20.65
N PRO A 6 -11.55 -1.33 -21.97
CA PRO A 6 -12.91 -1.09 -22.45
C PRO A 6 -13.84 -2.31 -22.40
N THR A 7 -13.39 -3.46 -21.87
CA THR A 7 -14.20 -4.68 -21.73
C THR A 7 -13.89 -5.41 -20.42
N SER A 8 -14.73 -6.39 -20.06
CA SER A 8 -14.83 -7.11 -18.78
C SER A 8 -13.60 -7.95 -18.36
N THR A 9 -12.39 -7.39 -18.43
CA THR A 9 -11.22 -7.99 -17.83
C THR A 9 -11.25 -7.72 -16.33
N SER A 10 -11.24 -8.78 -15.51
CA SER A 10 -11.14 -8.63 -14.07
C SER A 10 -9.83 -7.91 -13.73
N CYS A 11 -9.90 -6.82 -12.98
CA CYS A 11 -8.69 -6.13 -12.53
C CYS A 11 -7.82 -7.08 -11.69
N PRO A 12 -6.49 -7.00 -11.82
CA PRO A 12 -5.59 -7.70 -10.92
C PRO A 12 -5.91 -7.34 -9.46
N THR A 13 -5.91 -8.35 -8.58
CA THR A 13 -6.12 -8.18 -7.14
C THR A 13 -4.80 -8.40 -6.39
N GLY A 14 -4.83 -8.14 -5.08
CA GLY A 14 -3.68 -8.27 -4.19
C GLY A 14 -3.17 -6.92 -3.68
N VAL A 15 -2.06 -6.97 -2.94
CA VAL A 15 -1.56 -5.80 -2.22
C VAL A 15 -1.16 -4.67 -3.17
N GLY A 16 -1.67 -3.47 -2.90
CA GLY A 16 -1.48 -2.26 -3.70
C GLY A 16 -2.39 -2.16 -4.92
N ARG A 17 -3.30 -3.12 -5.15
CA ARG A 17 -4.14 -3.17 -6.35
C ARG A 17 -5.61 -2.93 -6.00
N THR A 18 -6.24 -2.02 -6.72
CA THR A 18 -7.66 -1.71 -6.56
C THR A 18 -8.32 -1.41 -7.89
N ALA A 19 -9.65 -1.38 -7.90
CA ALA A 19 -10.45 -1.05 -9.06
C ALA A 19 -11.42 0.07 -8.73
N TRP A 20 -11.61 0.99 -9.67
CA TRP A 20 -12.69 1.97 -9.60
C TRP A 20 -13.56 1.82 -10.84
N SER A 21 -14.86 1.65 -10.63
CA SER A 21 -15.83 1.50 -11.72
C SER A 21 -16.84 2.64 -11.67
N HIS A 22 -17.15 3.18 -12.84
CA HIS A 22 -18.20 4.16 -13.03
C HIS A 22 -19.17 3.66 -14.09
N ARG A 23 -20.47 3.67 -13.78
CA ARG A 23 -21.52 3.35 -14.74
C ARG A 23 -22.22 4.62 -15.19
N SER A 24 -22.17 4.89 -16.48
CA SER A 24 -22.85 6.02 -17.10
C SER A 24 -24.36 5.87 -16.98
N SER A 25 -25.03 6.89 -16.43
CA SER A 25 -26.50 6.96 -16.39
C SER A 25 -27.13 7.28 -17.75
N VAL A 26 -26.34 7.77 -18.72
CA VAL A 26 -26.79 8.17 -20.06
C VAL A 26 -26.66 7.02 -21.05
N THR A 27 -25.49 6.37 -21.11
CA THR A 27 -25.20 5.30 -22.07
C THR A 27 -25.39 3.90 -21.48
N GLY A 28 -25.45 3.76 -20.16
CA GLY A 28 -25.52 2.47 -19.48
C GLY A 28 -24.20 1.69 -19.47
N GLU A 29 -23.14 2.23 -20.06
CA GLU A 29 -21.83 1.60 -20.11
C GLU A 29 -21.10 1.72 -18.78
N THR A 30 -20.32 0.69 -18.43
CA THR A 30 -19.44 0.70 -17.26
C THR A 30 -18.00 0.84 -17.71
N THR A 31 -17.31 1.86 -17.21
CA THR A 31 -15.86 2.01 -17.34
C THR A 31 -15.20 1.58 -16.04
N THR A 32 -14.19 0.72 -16.12
CA THR A 32 -13.40 0.28 -14.96
C THR A 32 -11.94 0.71 -15.14
N LEU A 33 -11.41 1.38 -14.13
CA LEU A 33 -9.99 1.68 -13.99
C LEU A 33 -9.34 0.65 -13.06
N CYS A 34 -8.33 -0.04 -13.57
CA CYS A 34 -7.48 -0.89 -12.75
C CYS A 34 -6.29 -0.06 -12.27
N LEU A 35 -6.16 0.06 -10.95
CA LEU A 35 -5.18 0.90 -10.30
C LEU A 35 -4.14 0.01 -9.61
N ASN A 36 -2.87 0.26 -9.91
CA ASN A 36 -1.76 -0.29 -9.15
C ASN A 36 -1.01 0.84 -8.46
N ARG A 37 -0.80 0.67 -7.15
CA ARG A 37 -0.13 1.66 -6.32
C ARG A 37 1.34 1.78 -6.73
N VAL A 38 1.81 3.01 -6.71
CA VAL A 38 3.24 3.31 -6.78
C VAL A 38 3.72 3.59 -5.36
N TRP A 39 4.72 2.85 -4.92
CA TRP A 39 5.32 2.99 -3.59
C TRP A 39 6.46 3.98 -3.64
N VAL A 40 6.27 5.15 -3.05
CA VAL A 40 7.23 6.26 -3.08
C VAL A 40 7.77 6.48 -1.68
N LYS A 41 9.10 6.54 -1.55
CA LYS A 41 9.76 6.83 -0.28
C LYS A 41 9.23 8.15 0.31
N ASN A 42 9.02 8.15 1.63
CA ASN A 42 8.43 9.24 2.42
C ASN A 42 6.95 9.54 2.16
N TYR A 43 6.25 8.74 1.35
CA TYR A 43 4.78 8.82 1.30
C TYR A 43 4.18 8.07 2.47
N CYS A 44 3.01 8.51 2.92
CA CYS A 44 2.35 7.95 4.07
C CYS A 44 1.11 7.12 3.71
N VAL A 45 0.89 6.08 4.51
CA VAL A 45 -0.25 5.18 4.45
C VAL A 45 -0.89 5.07 5.81
N LEU A 46 -2.18 4.77 5.82
CA LEU A 46 -2.91 4.42 7.03
C LEU A 46 -2.55 2.99 7.47
N ALA A 47 -2.59 2.74 8.77
CA ALA A 47 -2.43 1.41 9.34
C ALA A 47 -3.31 1.22 10.57
N GLN A 48 -3.62 -0.03 10.86
CA GLN A 48 -4.29 -0.47 12.07
C GLN A 48 -3.27 -1.15 12.97
N GLN A 49 -3.19 -0.69 14.22
CA GLN A 49 -2.34 -1.22 15.26
C GLN A 49 -3.18 -1.74 16.42
N GLU A 50 -2.81 -2.91 16.93
CA GLU A 50 -3.35 -3.51 18.15
C GLU A 50 -2.19 -3.87 19.08
N GLY A 51 -2.12 -3.19 20.23
CA GLY A 51 -0.95 -3.26 21.10
C GLY A 51 0.30 -2.79 20.36
N ASP A 52 1.31 -3.66 20.27
CA ASP A 52 2.56 -3.39 19.56
C ASP A 52 2.57 -3.92 18.12
N ALA A 53 1.48 -4.52 17.63
CA ALA A 53 1.44 -5.14 16.32
C ALA A 53 0.64 -4.30 15.32
N ILE A 54 1.19 -4.08 14.13
CA ILE A 54 0.41 -3.59 12.99
C ILE A 54 -0.37 -4.79 12.42
N THR A 55 -1.69 -4.75 12.53
CA THR A 55 -2.59 -5.83 12.09
C THR A 55 -3.10 -5.63 10.66
N SER A 56 -3.07 -4.39 10.16
CA SER A 56 -3.41 -4.07 8.77
C SER A 56 -2.68 -2.82 8.28
N ILE A 57 -2.35 -2.79 6.99
CA ILE A 57 -1.82 -1.61 6.30
C ILE A 57 -2.81 -1.26 5.19
N GLY A 58 -3.23 0.00 5.14
CA GLY A 58 -4.04 0.56 4.07
C GLY A 58 -3.22 0.71 2.80
N ASP A 59 -2.98 -0.40 2.12
CA ASP A 59 -2.18 -0.57 0.91
C ASP A 59 -2.72 0.17 -0.32
N THR A 60 -3.94 0.70 -0.23
CA THR A 60 -4.57 1.55 -1.26
C THR A 60 -4.87 2.97 -0.75
N SER A 61 -4.52 3.27 0.50
CA SER A 61 -4.72 4.58 1.13
C SER A 61 -3.59 5.56 0.81
N ALA A 62 -3.88 6.84 0.69
CA ALA A 62 -2.88 7.90 0.68
C ALA A 62 -3.32 8.95 1.69
N VAL A 63 -2.40 9.36 2.55
CA VAL A 63 -2.68 10.32 3.63
C VAL A 63 -1.52 11.29 3.76
N ASP A 64 -1.82 12.50 4.22
CA ASP A 64 -0.79 13.42 4.70
C ASP A 64 -0.05 12.76 5.86
N CYS A 65 1.29 12.82 5.85
CA CYS A 65 2.11 12.29 6.92
C CYS A 65 1.84 12.97 8.26
N ASP A 66 1.38 14.22 8.26
CA ASP A 66 1.01 14.99 9.46
C ASP A 66 -0.49 14.89 9.82
N ALA A 67 -1.24 13.98 9.19
CA ALA A 67 -2.66 13.81 9.50
C ALA A 67 -2.87 13.44 10.98
N THR A 68 -3.58 14.32 11.70
CA THR A 68 -3.99 14.10 13.09
C THR A 68 -5.32 13.36 13.20
N GLN A 69 -6.07 13.27 12.10
CA GLN A 69 -7.33 12.55 11.99
C GLN A 69 -7.15 11.38 11.02
N VAL A 70 -7.22 10.17 11.55
CA VAL A 70 -7.18 8.92 10.77
C VAL A 70 -8.56 8.26 10.80
N PRO A 71 -9.12 7.86 9.64
CA PRO A 71 -10.44 7.25 9.59
C PRO A 71 -10.41 5.82 10.13
N VAL A 72 -11.45 5.44 10.87
CA VAL A 72 -11.71 4.05 11.28
C VAL A 72 -11.72 3.13 10.05
N PRO A 73 -11.11 1.93 10.10
CA PRO A 73 -10.57 1.25 11.29
C PRO A 73 -9.11 1.61 11.64
N TYR A 74 -8.49 2.52 10.90
CA TYR A 74 -7.09 2.86 11.09
C TYR A 74 -6.89 3.76 12.31
N ASN A 75 -5.73 3.61 12.95
CA ASN A 75 -5.33 4.38 14.12
C ASN A 75 -3.86 4.79 14.08
N GLN A 76 -3.15 4.52 12.99
CA GLN A 76 -1.75 4.85 12.78
C GLN A 76 -1.48 5.37 11.37
N VAL A 77 -0.39 6.13 11.25
CA VAL A 77 0.20 6.54 9.97
C VAL A 77 1.60 5.96 9.88
N LEU A 78 1.86 5.21 8.82
CA LEU A 78 3.18 4.67 8.52
C LEU A 78 3.81 5.40 7.34
N VAL A 79 5.13 5.51 7.36
CA VAL A 79 5.93 6.11 6.29
C VAL A 79 6.56 5.01 5.46
N VAL A 80 6.43 5.08 4.13
CA VAL A 80 7.17 4.23 3.20
C VAL A 80 8.66 4.58 3.32
N ASP A 81 9.47 3.64 3.78
CA ASP A 81 10.92 3.81 3.92
C ASP A 81 11.67 3.41 2.64
N ALA A 82 11.25 2.32 2.02
CA ALA A 82 11.81 1.80 0.78
C ALA A 82 10.81 0.91 0.04
N ALA A 83 11.00 0.77 -1.27
CA ALA A 83 10.33 -0.23 -2.10
C ALA A 83 11.33 -0.76 -3.14
N TYR A 84 11.53 -2.07 -3.19
CA TYR A 84 12.48 -2.72 -4.09
C TYR A 84 12.08 -4.16 -4.36
N LYS A 85 12.78 -4.82 -5.29
CA LYS A 85 12.49 -6.21 -5.66
C LYS A 85 12.54 -7.12 -4.43
N ALA A 86 11.47 -7.87 -4.19
CA ALA A 86 11.38 -8.79 -3.07
C ALA A 86 12.38 -9.94 -3.22
N PRO A 87 13.26 -10.18 -2.22
CA PRO A 87 13.99 -11.45 -2.14
C PRO A 87 13.02 -12.62 -1.85
N ALA A 88 13.49 -13.86 -2.05
CA ALA A 88 12.71 -15.02 -1.67
C ALA A 88 12.50 -15.06 -0.16
N GLY A 89 11.25 -15.23 0.28
CA GLY A 89 10.90 -15.22 1.71
C GLY A 89 10.99 -13.83 2.35
N ALA A 90 10.84 -12.76 1.57
CA ALA A 90 10.96 -11.39 2.03
C ALA A 90 10.02 -11.07 3.21
N ASP A 91 10.56 -10.38 4.22
CA ASP A 91 9.84 -9.92 5.40
C ASP A 91 10.38 -8.55 5.88
N ALA A 92 10.02 -8.15 7.10
CA ALA A 92 10.41 -6.86 7.67
C ALA A 92 11.89 -6.79 8.06
N ASP A 93 12.57 -7.92 8.29
CA ASP A 93 13.99 -7.95 8.64
C ASP A 93 14.85 -7.54 7.45
N ASN A 94 14.36 -7.77 6.23
CA ASN A 94 15.02 -7.28 5.03
C ASN A 94 15.05 -5.75 4.92
N CYS A 95 14.23 -5.02 5.69
CA CYS A 95 14.15 -3.56 5.66
C CYS A 95 15.26 -2.87 6.48
N VAL A 96 15.99 -3.62 7.30
CA VAL A 96 17.01 -3.09 8.22
C VAL A 96 18.24 -2.64 7.44
N THR A 97 18.68 -1.39 7.64
CA THR A 97 19.76 -0.76 6.85
C THR A 97 21.16 -0.90 7.46
N GLY A 98 21.49 -2.11 7.95
CA GLY A 98 22.80 -2.47 8.50
C GLY A 98 22.79 -2.77 10.00
N ALA A 99 23.94 -3.20 10.54
CA ALA A 99 24.03 -3.81 11.88
C ALA A 99 23.68 -2.89 13.06
N ASN A 100 23.69 -1.57 12.86
CA ASN A 100 23.39 -0.58 13.91
C ASN A 100 21.98 0.02 13.78
N ASP A 101 21.19 -0.41 12.80
CA ASP A 101 19.84 0.09 12.63
C ASP A 101 18.90 -0.56 13.66
N ARG A 102 18.39 0.26 14.58
CA ARG A 102 17.50 -0.15 15.67
C ARG A 102 16.05 0.25 15.43
N ARG A 103 15.73 0.76 14.23
CA ARG A 103 14.35 1.14 13.92
C ARG A 103 13.49 -0.11 13.81
N ARG A 104 12.24 0.02 14.23
CA ARG A 104 11.23 -1.00 13.99
C ARG A 104 10.66 -0.81 12.59
N TYR A 105 10.59 -1.91 11.86
CA TYR A 105 10.07 -1.97 10.51
C TYR A 105 8.82 -2.81 10.43
N TRP A 106 7.97 -2.47 9.45
CA TRP A 106 6.87 -3.30 8.96
C TRP A 106 7.03 -3.45 7.46
N SER A 107 6.42 -4.47 6.89
CA SER A 107 6.50 -4.69 5.46
C SER A 107 5.26 -5.34 4.89
N LEU A 108 5.17 -5.28 3.56
CA LEU A 108 4.26 -6.09 2.76
C LEU A 108 4.95 -6.45 1.44
N ILE A 109 4.40 -7.48 0.78
CA ILE A 109 4.80 -7.86 -0.57
C ILE A 109 3.72 -7.41 -1.55
N ALA A 110 4.06 -6.42 -2.37
CA ALA A 110 3.19 -5.81 -3.37
C ALA A 110 3.45 -6.39 -4.77
N ASP A 111 2.71 -5.86 -5.74
CA ASP A 111 2.91 -6.11 -7.17
C ASP A 111 2.81 -7.58 -7.57
N GLY A 112 2.05 -8.38 -6.82
CA GLY A 112 1.87 -9.81 -7.10
C GLY A 112 3.01 -10.69 -6.61
N GLY A 113 3.83 -10.21 -5.68
CA GLY A 113 4.95 -10.98 -5.12
C GLY A 113 6.32 -10.34 -5.37
N ASP A 114 6.39 -9.37 -6.27
CA ASP A 114 7.67 -8.91 -6.84
C ASP A 114 8.32 -7.76 -6.08
N THR A 115 7.56 -7.01 -5.27
CA THR A 115 8.04 -5.81 -4.60
C THR A 115 7.91 -5.94 -3.09
N LEU A 116 9.02 -5.88 -2.36
CA LEU A 116 9.02 -5.68 -0.92
C LEU A 116 8.88 -4.17 -0.66
N VAL A 117 7.87 -3.81 0.12
CA VAL A 117 7.67 -2.43 0.61
C VAL A 117 7.95 -2.40 2.09
N CYS A 118 8.86 -1.53 2.48
CA CYS A 118 9.28 -1.32 3.86
C CYS A 118 8.63 -0.07 4.42
N PHE A 119 8.14 -0.16 5.65
CA PHE A 119 7.55 0.94 6.40
C PHE A 119 8.22 1.13 7.75
N ARG A 120 8.15 2.36 8.23
CA ARG A 120 8.56 2.74 9.57
C ARG A 120 7.51 3.62 10.21
N GLY A 121 7.65 3.80 11.52
CA GLY A 121 6.84 4.74 12.26
C GLY A 121 7.14 6.16 11.80
N ARG A 122 6.13 7.02 11.90
CA ARG A 122 6.30 8.47 11.84
C ARG A 122 7.17 8.88 13.04
N SER A 123 8.30 9.52 12.76
CA SER A 123 9.25 10.07 13.74
C SER A 123 9.02 11.55 13.96
#